data_AF-A0A960JRE9-F1
#
_entry.id   AF-A0A960JRE9-F1
#
_cell.length_a   1.000
_cell.length_b   1.000
_cell.length_c   1.000
_cell.angle_alpha   90.00
_cell.angle_beta   90.00
_cell.angle_gamma   90.00
#
_symmetry.space_group_name_H-M   'P 1'
#
loop_
_entity.id
_entity.type
_entity.pdbx_description
1 polymer ?
#
loop_
_entity_poly.entity_id
_entity_poly.type
_entity_poly.pdbx_seq_one_letter_code
_entity_poly.pdbx_strand_id
1 'polypeptide(L)' 'MKPNRLIIEAFGPYAERAEIDFDALADTRLFVVSGPTGAGKTS' A
#
# COMPACT_ATOMS: atom_id res chain seq x y z
N MET A 1 -1.49 -10.69 13.89
CA MET A 1 -0.97 -9.34 13.56
C MET A 1 -1.82 -8.79 12.42
N LYS A 2 -2.43 -7.60 12.56
CA LYS A 2 -3.21 -6.90 11.51
C LYS A 2 -2.57 -5.53 11.27
N PRO A 3 -2.22 -5.16 10.03
CA PRO A 3 -1.78 -3.80 9.74
C PRO A 3 -2.97 -2.83 9.77
N ASN A 4 -2.80 -1.69 10.44
CA ASN A 4 -3.82 -0.63 10.47
C ASN A 4 -3.46 0.50 9.50
N ARG A 5 -2.16 0.78 9.35
CA ARG A 5 -1.67 1.86 8.49
C ARG A 5 -0.30 1.52 7.92
N LEU A 6 -0.04 1.93 6.68
CA LEU A 6 1.26 1.89 6.03
C LEU A 6 1.58 3.29 5.50
N ILE A 7 2.79 3.79 5.80
CA ILE A 7 3.33 5.03 5.25
C ILE A 7 4.69 4.69 4.65
N ILE A 8 4.89 5.01 3.37
CA ILE A 8 6.12 4.78 2.62
C ILE A 8 6.53 6.09 1.95
N GLU A 9 7.81 6.42 1.97
CA GLU A 9 8.38 7.60 1.31
C GLU A 9 9.85 7.33 0.94
N ALA A 10 10.32 7.94 -0.15
CA ALA A 10 11.68 7.79 -0.67
C ALA A 10 12.15 6.32 -0.79
N PHE A 11 11.25 5.43 -1.23
CA PHE A 11 11.50 3.99 -1.27
C PHE A 11 11.02 3.36 -2.58
N GLY A 12 11.97 2.79 -3.34
CA GLY A 12 11.68 2.22 -4.65
C GLY A 12 11.01 3.25 -5.57
N PRO A 13 9.83 2.95 -6.16
CA PRO A 13 9.09 3.89 -7.00
C PRO A 13 8.23 4.89 -6.21
N TYR A 14 8.17 4.81 -4.88
CA TYR A 14 7.47 5.76 -4.02
C TYR A 14 8.42 6.91 -3.66
N ALA A 15 8.64 7.82 -4.60
CA ALA A 15 9.49 9.01 -4.40
C ALA A 15 8.86 9.98 -3.38
N GLU A 16 7.54 10.11 -3.42
CA GLU A 16 6.75 10.92 -2.49
C GLU A 16 6.08 10.04 -1.43
N ARG A 17 5.53 10.70 -0.39
CA ARG A 17 4.78 10.04 0.67
C ARG A 17 3.51 9.36 0.13
N ALA A 18 3.47 8.04 0.26
CA ALA A 18 2.28 7.22 0.06
C ALA A 18 1.74 6.73 1.40
N GLU A 19 0.42 6.79 1.58
CA GLU A 19 -0.26 6.40 2.81
C GLU A 19 -1.43 5.48 2.50
N ILE A 20 -1.51 4.34 3.19
CA ILE A 20 -2.61 3.38 3.10
C ILE A 20 -3.22 3.24 4.50
N ASP A 21 -4.50 3.55 4.60
CA ASP A 21 -5.33 3.28 5.77
C ASP A 21 -6.07 1.96 5.57
N PHE A 22 -5.69 0.92 6.31
CA PHE A 22 -6.32 -0.39 6.22
C PHE A 22 -7.62 -0.48 7.04
N ASP A 23 -7.85 0.45 7.97
CA ASP A 23 -9.11 0.49 8.71
C ASP A 23 -10.26 0.97 7.82
N ALA A 24 -9.96 1.82 6.82
CA ALA A 24 -10.90 2.15 5.75
C ALA A 24 -11.30 0.93 4.87
N LEU A 25 -10.50 -0.15 4.93
CA LEU A 25 -10.74 -1.41 4.21
C LEU A 25 -11.22 -2.53 5.16
N ALA A 26 -11.43 -2.24 6.46
CA ALA A 26 -11.65 -3.27 7.48
C ALA A 26 -12.89 -4.14 7.22
N ASP A 27 -13.94 -3.58 6.61
CA ASP A 27 -15.16 -4.31 6.25
C ASP A 27 -14.95 -5.25 5.06
N THR A 28 -13.88 -5.04 4.29
CA THR A 28 -13.53 -5.85 3.12
C THR A 28 -12.47 -6.87 3.50
N ARG A 29 -12.83 -8.16 3.47
CA ARG A 29 -11.91 -9.26 3.81
C ARG A 29 -10.79 -9.48 2.79
N LEU A 30 -10.88 -8.85 1.62
CA LEU A 30 -9.97 -9.03 0.51
C LEU A 30 -9.75 -7.70 -0.23
N PHE A 31 -8.49 -7.36 -0.45
CA PHE A 31 -8.09 -6.25 -1.32
C PHE A 31 -7.03 -6.74 -2.31
N VAL A 32 -6.87 -6.01 -3.41
CA VAL A 32 -5.91 -6.35 -4.47
C VAL A 32 -5.00 -5.15 -4.71
N VAL A 33 -3.69 -5.41 -4.75
CA VAL A 33 -2.69 -4.45 -5.22
C VAL A 33 -2.43 -4.73 -6.71
N SER A 34 -2.76 -3.78 -7.58
CA SER A 34 -2.68 -3.93 -9.04
C SER A 34 -1.92 -2.76 -9.70
N GLY A 35 -1.49 -2.95 -10.95
CA GLY A 35 -0.74 -1.95 -11.71
C GLY A 35 0.35 -2.55 -12.61
N PRO A 36 0.95 -1.75 -13.51
CA PRO A 36 1.95 -2.21 -14.47
C PRO A 36 3.24 -2.73 -13.80
N THR A 37 4.07 -3.46 -14.53
CA THR A 37 5.40 -3.89 -14.07
C THR A 37 6.26 -2.67 -13.76
N GLY A 38 7.01 -2.71 -12.65
CA GLY A 38 7.80 -1.57 -12.17
C GLY A 38 7.05 -0.58 -11.29
N ALA A 39 5.73 -0.71 -11.12
CA ALA A 39 4.93 0.24 -10.32
C ALA A 39 5.08 0.12 -8.78
N GLY A 40 5.94 -0.77 -8.27
CA GLY A 40 6.22 -0.86 -6.82
C GLY A 40 5.31 -1.75 -5.98
N LYS A 41 4.58 -2.67 -6.61
CA LYS A 41 3.66 -3.59 -5.92
C LYS A 41 4.35 -4.54 -4.92
N THR A 42 5.65 -4.82 -5.11
CA THR A 42 6.45 -5.74 -4.29
C THR A 42 7.53 -5.02 -3.49
N SER A 43 7.80 -3.76 -3.82
CA SER A 43 8.81 -2.96 -3.12
C SER A 43 8.50 -2.90 -1.64
#